data_AF-A0A965RGP7-F1
#
_entry.id   AF-A0A965RGP7-F1
#
_cell.length_a   1.000
_cell.length_b   1.000
_cell.length_c   1.000
_cell.angle_alpha   90.00
_cell.angle_beta   90.00
_cell.angle_gamma   90.00
#
_symmetry.space_group_name_H-M   'P 1'
#
loop_
_entity.id
_entity.type
_entity.pdbx_description
1 polymer ?
#
loop_
_entity_poly.entity_id
_entity_poly.type
_entity_poly.pdbx_seq_one_letter_code
_entity_poly.pdbx_strand_id
1 'polypeptide(L)'
;HYTAMHSGEMNNNPSPGNKAGGLTTILEKSLGAVAKGGTSNLQAVYEYAEKIKVHGFVYMDTPGYDPVSATGQVAGGANLICFTTGRGSAYGCAPSPSLKLSTNTALWERQSDDIDINCGEIVDGGSSVQAMGQHIFERMLSCASGQASKSELHGYGQNEFVPWQLGAVM
;
A
#
# COMPACT_ATOMS: atom_id res chain seq x y z
N HIS A 1 10.39 14.34 -17.17
CA HIS A 1 11.15 15.55 -16.76
C HIS A 1 11.23 15.74 -15.24
N TYR A 2 10.25 15.31 -14.44
CA TYR A 2 10.25 15.47 -12.96
C TYR A 2 11.54 15.05 -12.25
N THR A 3 12.01 13.80 -12.43
CA THR A 3 13.24 13.32 -11.79
C THR A 3 14.47 14.14 -12.21
N ALA A 4 14.59 14.44 -13.51
CA ALA A 4 15.67 15.29 -14.04
C ALA A 4 15.65 16.72 -13.47
N MET A 5 14.47 17.34 -13.31
CA MET A 5 14.33 18.67 -12.70
C MET A 5 14.77 18.70 -11.23
N HIS A 6 14.70 17.57 -10.56
CA HIS A 6 15.05 17.43 -9.14
C HIS A 6 16.35 16.67 -8.90
N SER A 7 17.18 16.48 -9.93
CA SER A 7 18.44 15.72 -9.87
C SER A 7 18.28 14.32 -9.25
N GLY A 8 17.10 13.71 -9.43
CA GLY A 8 16.77 12.37 -8.99
C GLY A 8 16.89 11.35 -10.13
N GLU A 9 17.07 10.09 -9.76
CA GLU A 9 17.06 8.97 -10.69
C GLU A 9 15.88 8.04 -10.38
N MET A 10 15.22 7.51 -11.41
CA MET A 10 14.15 6.52 -11.19
C MET A 10 14.64 5.25 -10.47
N ASN A 11 15.95 4.99 -10.48
CA ASN A 11 16.60 3.87 -9.79
C ASN A 11 16.99 4.19 -8.32
N ASN A 12 16.59 5.34 -7.77
CA ASN A 12 16.79 5.66 -6.35
C ASN A 12 15.99 4.74 -5.40
N ASN A 13 15.12 3.90 -5.96
CA ASN A 13 14.44 2.80 -5.31
C ASN A 13 14.95 1.50 -5.96
N PRO A 14 15.27 0.40 -5.24
CA PRO A 14 14.98 0.08 -3.85
C PRO A 14 15.77 0.92 -2.83
N SER A 15 15.09 1.35 -1.75
CA SER A 15 15.72 2.02 -0.60
C SER A 15 16.78 1.13 0.08
N PRO A 16 17.72 1.67 0.89
CA PRO A 16 18.70 0.86 1.62
C PRO A 16 18.06 -0.27 2.44
N GLY A 17 16.91 0.00 3.07
CA GLY A 17 16.15 -1.00 3.81
C GLY A 17 15.52 -2.09 2.93
N ASN A 18 15.15 -1.77 1.68
CA ASN A 18 14.68 -2.77 0.72
C ASN A 18 15.84 -3.63 0.20
N LYS A 19 17.00 -3.03 -0.08
CA LYS A 19 18.21 -3.76 -0.48
C LYS A 19 18.67 -4.75 0.59
N ALA A 20 18.74 -4.30 1.85
CA ALA A 20 19.02 -5.18 2.99
C ALA A 20 17.97 -6.29 3.18
N GLY A 21 16.74 -6.06 2.71
CA GLY A 21 15.66 -7.05 2.71
C GLY A 21 15.64 -7.97 1.49
N GLY A 22 16.64 -7.92 0.61
CA GLY A 22 16.81 -8.84 -0.52
C GLY A 22 16.30 -8.34 -1.88
N LEU A 23 15.77 -7.12 -1.98
CA LEU A 23 15.42 -6.52 -3.28
C LEU A 23 16.65 -5.89 -3.92
N THR A 24 17.18 -6.52 -4.97
CA THR A 24 18.47 -6.12 -5.55
C THR A 24 18.32 -5.05 -6.62
N THR A 25 17.19 -5.03 -7.34
CA THR A 25 16.93 -4.08 -8.43
C THR A 25 15.56 -3.40 -8.33
N ILE A 26 15.41 -2.25 -8.99
CA ILE A 26 14.10 -1.60 -9.14
C ILE A 26 13.12 -2.48 -9.94
N LEU A 27 13.63 -3.29 -10.86
CA LEU A 27 12.81 -4.17 -11.69
C LEU A 27 12.15 -5.26 -10.85
N GLU A 28 12.91 -5.93 -9.97
CA GLU A 28 12.36 -6.93 -9.03
C GLU A 28 11.28 -6.32 -8.13
N LYS A 29 11.55 -5.13 -7.58
CA LYS A 29 10.58 -4.40 -6.77
C LYS A 29 9.31 -4.06 -7.56
N SER A 30 9.46 -3.65 -8.81
CA SER A 30 8.34 -3.24 -9.68
C SER A 30 7.47 -4.43 -10.07
N LEU A 31 8.06 -5.60 -10.33
CA LEU A 31 7.33 -6.83 -10.60
C LEU A 31 6.44 -7.23 -9.41
N GLY A 32 6.99 -7.17 -8.19
CA GLY A 32 6.21 -7.39 -6.97
C GLY A 32 5.12 -6.33 -6.76
N ALA A 33 5.39 -5.07 -7.14
CA ALA A 33 4.40 -4.01 -7.04
C ALA A 33 3.20 -4.22 -7.98
N VAL A 34 3.46 -4.61 -9.23
CA VAL A 34 2.45 -4.89 -10.27
C VAL A 34 1.59 -6.10 -9.93
N ALA A 35 2.13 -7.10 -9.22
CA ALA A 35 1.38 -8.28 -8.82
C ALA A 35 0.10 -7.95 -8.01
N LYS A 36 0.05 -6.80 -7.33
CA LYS A 36 -1.14 -6.32 -6.60
C LYS A 36 -2.33 -5.97 -7.51
N GLY A 37 -2.09 -5.68 -8.79
CA GLY A 37 -3.15 -5.45 -9.77
C GLY A 37 -3.90 -6.73 -10.17
N GLY A 38 -3.41 -7.90 -9.75
CA GLY A 38 -3.98 -9.18 -10.11
C GLY A 38 -3.91 -9.43 -11.62
N THR A 39 -4.95 -10.07 -12.16
CA THR A 39 -5.06 -10.45 -13.58
C THR A 39 -6.22 -9.76 -14.31
N SER A 40 -6.86 -8.77 -13.67
CA SER A 40 -7.97 -8.02 -14.27
C SER A 40 -7.47 -7.00 -15.29
N ASN A 41 -8.30 -6.70 -16.30
CA ASN A 41 -7.97 -5.70 -17.32
C ASN A 41 -7.90 -4.29 -16.71
N LEU A 42 -6.82 -3.56 -17.00
CA LEU A 42 -6.70 -2.14 -16.68
C LEU A 42 -7.76 -1.33 -17.45
N GLN A 43 -8.62 -0.62 -16.71
CA GLN A 43 -9.75 0.12 -17.27
C GLN A 43 -9.43 1.60 -17.51
N ALA A 44 -8.62 2.21 -16.66
CA ALA A 44 -8.27 3.63 -16.75
C ALA A 44 -6.98 3.95 -15.99
N VAL A 45 -6.34 5.03 -16.41
CA VAL A 45 -5.21 5.67 -15.74
C VAL A 45 -5.64 7.07 -15.33
N TYR A 46 -5.30 7.47 -14.12
CA TYR A 46 -5.67 8.74 -13.50
C TYR A 46 -4.42 9.49 -13.03
N GLU A 47 -4.44 10.81 -13.15
CA GLU A 47 -3.41 11.64 -12.52
C GLU A 47 -3.61 11.73 -11.00
N TYR A 48 -2.60 12.24 -10.29
CA TYR A 48 -2.63 12.38 -8.83
C TYR A 48 -3.89 13.11 -8.35
N ALA A 49 -4.64 12.48 -7.45
CA ALA A 49 -5.90 12.98 -6.88
C ALA A 49 -7.03 13.26 -7.91
N GLU A 50 -6.90 12.79 -9.14
CA GLU A 50 -8.00 12.86 -10.11
C GLU A 50 -9.18 12.00 -9.64
N LYS A 51 -10.40 12.53 -9.77
CA LYS A 51 -11.62 11.82 -9.38
C LYS A 51 -11.82 10.57 -10.23
N ILE A 52 -11.89 9.41 -9.58
CA ILE A 52 -12.18 8.13 -10.24
C ILE A 52 -13.62 8.11 -10.75
N LYS A 53 -13.82 7.67 -12.00
CA LYS A 53 -15.13 7.64 -12.70
C LYS A 53 -15.49 6.27 -13.28
N VAL A 54 -14.53 5.35 -13.36
CA VAL A 54 -14.69 4.03 -13.99
C VAL A 54 -14.55 2.94 -12.94
N HIS A 55 -15.39 1.90 -13.04
CA HIS A 55 -15.31 0.70 -12.18
C HIS A 55 -14.34 -0.33 -12.75
N GLY A 56 -13.70 -1.11 -11.87
CA GLY A 56 -12.72 -2.13 -12.23
C GLY A 56 -11.31 -1.79 -11.77
N PHE A 57 -10.30 -2.45 -12.32
CA PHE A 57 -8.91 -2.13 -12.02
C PHE A 57 -8.51 -0.82 -12.70
N VAL A 58 -8.15 0.18 -11.91
CA VAL A 58 -7.66 1.48 -12.36
C VAL A 58 -6.29 1.77 -11.73
N TYR A 59 -5.49 2.58 -12.40
CA TYR A 59 -4.17 2.97 -11.90
C TYR A 59 -4.14 4.49 -11.68
N MET A 60 -3.66 4.94 -10.52
CA MET A 60 -3.40 6.36 -10.28
C MET A 60 -1.89 6.59 -10.23
N ASP A 61 -1.40 7.51 -11.05
CA ASP A 61 0.00 7.92 -11.04
C ASP A 61 0.27 8.78 -9.79
N THR A 62 0.99 8.20 -8.84
CA THR A 62 1.31 8.81 -7.55
C THR A 62 2.80 8.62 -7.23
N PRO A 63 3.43 9.51 -6.44
CA PRO A 63 4.82 9.35 -6.05
C PRO A 63 5.03 8.11 -5.15
N GLY A 64 6.28 7.64 -5.05
CA GLY A 64 6.63 6.42 -4.31
C GLY A 64 6.59 6.54 -2.78
N TYR A 65 6.43 7.74 -2.24
CA TYR A 65 6.37 7.98 -0.80
C TYR A 65 4.98 7.67 -0.23
N ASP A 66 4.91 6.66 0.64
CA ASP A 66 3.67 6.02 1.10
C ASP A 66 2.54 6.99 1.51
N PRO A 67 2.74 7.99 2.41
CA PRO A 67 1.66 8.88 2.82
C PRO A 67 1.15 9.76 1.68
N VAL A 68 2.05 10.20 0.80
CA VAL A 68 1.68 11.04 -0.35
C VAL A 68 0.94 10.23 -1.40
N SER A 69 1.39 9.00 -1.67
CA SER A 69 0.74 8.06 -2.59
C SER A 69 -0.71 7.79 -2.18
N ALA A 70 -0.89 7.37 -0.94
CA ALA A 70 -2.21 7.05 -0.41
C ALA A 70 -3.11 8.30 -0.30
N THR A 71 -2.55 9.48 0.00
CA THR A 71 -3.30 10.74 -0.03
C THR A 71 -3.91 11.01 -1.40
N GLY A 72 -3.18 10.76 -2.49
CA GLY A 72 -3.72 10.88 -3.84
C GLY A 72 -4.90 9.95 -4.08
N GLN A 73 -4.77 8.68 -3.68
CA GLN A 73 -5.82 7.67 -3.83
C GLN A 73 -7.09 8.03 -3.05
N VAL A 74 -6.92 8.46 -1.80
CA VAL A 74 -8.02 8.93 -0.93
C VAL A 74 -8.69 10.16 -1.53
N ALA A 75 -7.92 11.15 -1.97
CA ALA A 75 -8.44 12.35 -2.60
C ALA A 75 -9.18 12.06 -3.93
N GLY A 76 -8.76 11.03 -4.68
CA GLY A 76 -9.46 10.56 -5.87
C GLY A 76 -10.75 9.78 -5.60
N GLY A 77 -10.98 9.36 -4.35
CA GLY A 77 -12.22 8.73 -3.89
C GLY A 77 -12.07 7.33 -3.26
N ALA A 78 -10.85 6.88 -2.95
CA ALA A 78 -10.67 5.61 -2.24
C ALA A 78 -11.22 5.70 -0.81
N ASN A 79 -12.15 4.81 -0.46
CA ASN A 79 -12.81 4.73 0.84
C ASN A 79 -12.20 3.69 1.78
N LEU A 80 -11.23 2.92 1.32
CA LEU A 80 -10.47 1.93 2.08
C LEU A 80 -9.09 1.76 1.44
N ILE A 81 -8.05 1.63 2.25
CA ILE A 81 -6.68 1.39 1.81
C ILE A 81 -6.21 0.02 2.32
N CYS A 82 -5.67 -0.80 1.43
CA CYS A 82 -4.94 -2.02 1.80
C CYS A 82 -3.43 -1.76 1.70
N PHE A 83 -2.76 -1.70 2.85
CA PHE A 83 -1.36 -1.30 2.95
C PHE A 83 -0.47 -2.51 3.26
N THR A 84 0.29 -2.99 2.27
CA THR A 84 1.24 -4.10 2.46
C THR A 84 2.55 -3.62 3.04
N THR A 85 3.06 -4.26 4.10
CA THR A 85 4.35 -3.91 4.71
C THR A 85 5.18 -5.13 5.07
N GLY A 86 6.47 -5.10 4.72
CA GLY A 86 7.46 -6.10 5.14
C GLY A 86 8.35 -5.63 6.29
N ARG A 87 8.25 -4.36 6.68
CA ARG A 87 9.13 -3.72 7.66
C ARG A 87 8.40 -3.01 8.81
N GLY A 88 7.08 -3.07 8.85
CA GLY A 88 6.32 -2.51 9.97
C GLY A 88 6.05 -1.02 9.86
N SER A 89 5.66 -0.56 8.68
CA SER A 89 5.19 0.82 8.52
C SER A 89 3.89 1.00 9.31
N ALA A 90 3.90 1.92 10.28
CA ALA A 90 2.73 2.25 11.09
C ALA A 90 1.76 3.18 10.35
N TYR A 91 1.52 2.90 9.06
CA TYR A 91 0.61 3.70 8.26
C TYR A 91 -0.83 3.59 8.79
N GLY A 92 -1.50 4.74 8.83
CA GLY A 92 -2.94 4.88 9.04
C GLY A 92 -3.42 6.08 8.22
N CYS A 93 -4.72 6.20 7.98
CA CYS A 93 -5.26 7.34 7.24
C CYS A 93 -6.62 7.72 7.84
N ALA A 94 -6.70 8.85 8.55
CA ALA A 94 -7.94 9.25 9.20
C ALA A 94 -9.13 9.43 8.22
N PRO A 95 -8.95 9.95 7.00
CA PRO A 95 -10.05 10.04 6.04
C PRO A 95 -10.55 8.72 5.46
N SER A 96 -9.70 7.68 5.41
CA SER A 96 -10.07 6.37 4.85
C SER A 96 -9.44 5.21 5.65
N PRO A 97 -10.25 4.28 6.20
CA PRO A 97 -9.73 3.16 6.99
C PRO A 97 -8.65 2.38 6.24
N SER A 98 -7.60 2.01 6.95
CA SER A 98 -6.40 1.40 6.38
C SER A 98 -6.13 0.04 7.02
N LEU A 99 -6.20 -1.03 6.21
CA LEU A 99 -5.86 -2.39 6.61
C LEU A 99 -4.39 -2.66 6.33
N LYS A 100 -3.61 -2.94 7.38
CA LYS A 100 -2.19 -3.30 7.26
C LYS A 100 -2.00 -4.79 7.11
N LEU A 101 -1.26 -5.18 6.06
CA LEU A 101 -1.00 -6.57 5.70
C LEU A 101 0.50 -6.85 5.84
N SER A 102 0.92 -7.72 6.77
CA SER A 102 2.34 -8.11 6.87
C SER A 102 2.71 -9.07 5.75
N THR A 103 3.89 -8.92 5.16
CA THR A 103 4.40 -9.87 4.15
C THR A 103 5.14 -11.05 4.73
N ASN A 104 5.33 -11.11 6.05
CA ASN A 104 6.03 -12.19 6.76
C ASN A 104 5.54 -12.32 8.20
N THR A 105 5.57 -13.55 8.72
CA THR A 105 5.07 -13.89 10.06
C THR A 105 5.94 -13.31 11.17
N ALA A 106 7.26 -13.23 10.99
CA ALA A 106 8.15 -12.62 11.98
C ALA A 106 7.84 -11.14 12.25
N LEU A 107 7.36 -10.40 11.24
CA LEU A 107 6.85 -9.04 11.44
C LEU A 107 5.52 -9.06 12.21
N TRP A 108 4.60 -9.92 11.80
CA TRP A 108 3.31 -10.09 12.49
C TRP A 108 3.49 -10.38 13.98
N GLU A 109 4.34 -11.35 14.35
CA GLU A 109 4.56 -11.71 15.75
C GLU A 109 5.06 -10.54 16.59
N ARG A 110 5.91 -9.68 16.02
CA ARG A 110 6.48 -8.52 16.71
C ARG A 110 5.55 -7.30 16.77
N GLN A 111 4.64 -7.17 15.81
CA GLN A 111 3.79 -5.99 15.64
C GLN A 111 2.32 -6.37 15.41
N SER A 112 1.86 -7.46 16.01
CA SER A 112 0.49 -7.92 15.84
C SER A 112 -0.51 -6.90 16.36
N ASP A 113 -0.15 -6.05 17.32
CA ASP A 113 -1.01 -4.95 17.76
C ASP A 113 -1.22 -3.87 16.67
N ASP A 114 -0.35 -3.81 15.67
CA ASP A 114 -0.38 -2.80 14.60
C ASP A 114 -0.92 -3.35 13.26
N ILE A 115 -0.80 -4.65 13.02
CA ILE A 115 -1.04 -5.26 11.70
C ILE A 115 -2.39 -5.99 11.68
N ASP A 116 -3.22 -5.75 10.68
CA ASP A 116 -4.56 -6.34 10.58
C ASP A 116 -4.54 -7.80 10.11
N ILE A 117 -3.68 -8.16 9.15
CA ILE A 117 -3.61 -9.53 8.58
C ILE A 117 -2.16 -10.01 8.42
N ASN A 118 -1.91 -11.27 8.78
CA ASN A 118 -0.65 -11.96 8.48
C ASN A 118 -0.64 -12.65 7.11
N CYS A 119 -0.08 -12.03 6.08
CA CYS A 119 0.09 -12.71 4.78
C CYS A 119 1.34 -13.60 4.73
N GLY A 120 2.16 -13.61 5.79
CA GLY A 120 3.33 -14.49 5.92
C GLY A 120 2.99 -15.98 5.88
N GLU A 121 1.77 -16.34 6.30
CA GLU A 121 1.26 -17.71 6.27
C GLU A 121 1.30 -18.35 4.88
N ILE A 122 1.30 -17.54 3.80
CA ILE A 122 1.47 -18.05 2.43
C ILE A 122 2.86 -18.68 2.26
N VAL A 123 3.90 -18.01 2.75
CA VAL A 123 5.29 -18.48 2.62
C VAL A 123 5.56 -19.61 3.62
N ASP A 124 4.95 -19.55 4.79
CA ASP A 124 5.10 -20.58 5.83
C ASP A 124 4.30 -21.87 5.52
N GLY A 125 3.48 -21.86 4.46
CA GLY A 125 2.65 -22.99 4.04
C GLY A 125 1.36 -23.17 4.85
N GLY A 126 1.00 -22.20 5.70
CA GLY A 126 -0.23 -22.18 6.49
C GLY A 126 -1.48 -21.75 5.69
N SER A 127 -1.31 -21.04 4.57
CA SER A 127 -2.41 -20.63 3.69
C SER A 127 -2.00 -20.68 2.22
N SER A 128 -2.96 -20.90 1.32
CA SER A 128 -2.76 -20.64 -0.11
C SER A 128 -2.96 -19.16 -0.43
N VAL A 129 -2.50 -18.72 -1.60
CA VAL A 129 -2.75 -17.36 -2.11
C VAL A 129 -4.26 -17.10 -2.25
N GLN A 130 -5.02 -18.09 -2.72
CA GLN A 130 -6.47 -17.98 -2.89
C GLN A 130 -7.20 -17.85 -1.55
N ALA A 131 -6.82 -18.67 -0.56
CA ALA A 131 -7.41 -18.61 0.77
C ALA A 131 -7.09 -17.28 1.47
N MET A 132 -5.84 -16.80 1.37
CA MET A 132 -5.46 -15.50 1.93
C MET A 132 -6.16 -14.35 1.20
N GLY A 133 -6.32 -14.44 -0.12
CA GLY A 133 -7.09 -13.47 -0.90
C GLY A 133 -8.55 -13.37 -0.44
N GLN A 134 -9.19 -14.52 -0.17
CA GLN A 134 -10.55 -14.56 0.39
C GLN A 134 -10.60 -13.92 1.79
N HIS A 135 -9.63 -14.24 2.65
CA HIS A 135 -9.55 -13.66 3.99
C HIS A 135 -9.36 -12.12 3.95
N ILE A 136 -8.49 -11.62 3.07
CA ILE A 136 -8.31 -10.18 2.84
C ILE A 136 -9.63 -9.54 2.39
N PHE A 137 -10.33 -10.17 1.44
CA PHE A 137 -11.60 -9.66 0.93
C PHE A 137 -12.68 -9.58 2.02
N GLU A 138 -12.82 -10.61 2.85
CA GLU A 138 -13.75 -10.61 4.00
C GLU A 138 -13.38 -9.54 5.03
N ARG A 139 -12.08 -9.33 5.26
CA ARG A 139 -11.63 -8.25 6.14
C ARG A 139 -11.92 -6.87 5.57
N MET A 140 -11.77 -6.68 4.26
CA MET A 140 -12.16 -5.44 3.58
C MET A 140 -13.67 -5.17 3.75
N LEU A 141 -14.52 -6.18 3.57
CA LEU A 141 -15.97 -6.04 3.73
C LEU A 141 -16.36 -5.70 5.17
N SER A 142 -15.79 -6.39 6.16
CA SER A 142 -16.06 -6.09 7.58
C SER A 142 -15.61 -4.69 7.97
N CYS A 143 -14.45 -4.24 7.49
CA CYS A 143 -13.94 -2.89 7.71
C CYS A 143 -14.86 -1.84 7.09
N ALA A 144 -15.23 -2.01 5.82
CA ALA A 144 -16.20 -1.15 5.14
C ALA A 144 -17.59 -1.15 5.83
N SER A 145 -17.92 -2.21 6.58
CA SER A 145 -19.16 -2.34 7.36
C SER A 145 -19.06 -1.77 8.78
N GLY A 146 -17.93 -1.16 9.15
CA GLY A 146 -17.74 -0.45 10.42
C GLY A 146 -16.86 -1.16 11.45
N GLN A 147 -16.27 -2.31 11.14
CA GLN A 147 -15.29 -2.93 12.02
C GLN A 147 -13.92 -2.25 11.88
N ALA A 148 -13.59 -1.37 12.83
CA ALA A 148 -12.34 -0.61 12.86
C ALA A 148 -11.09 -1.46 12.54
N SER A 149 -10.20 -0.89 11.72
CA SER A 149 -8.82 -1.35 11.55
C SER A 149 -7.99 -1.11 12.81
N LYS A 150 -6.84 -1.77 12.94
CA LYS A 150 -5.94 -1.52 14.07
C LYS A 150 -5.43 -0.07 14.10
N SER A 151 -5.24 0.54 12.94
CA SER A 151 -4.84 1.95 12.85
C SER A 151 -5.88 2.91 13.46
N GLU A 152 -7.17 2.65 13.22
CA GLU A 152 -8.26 3.42 13.82
C GLU A 152 -8.36 3.22 15.33
N LEU A 153 -8.18 1.98 15.81
CA LEU A 153 -8.22 1.67 17.25
C LEU A 153 -7.12 2.38 18.04
N HIS A 154 -5.94 2.54 17.46
CA HIS A 154 -4.81 3.24 18.08
C HIS A 154 -4.83 4.76 17.86
N GLY A 155 -5.69 5.27 16.97
CA GLY A 155 -5.90 6.70 16.75
C GLY A 155 -4.78 7.42 15.99
N TYR A 156 -3.90 6.71 15.27
CA TYR A 156 -2.94 7.33 14.35
C TYR A 156 -3.46 7.31 12.89
N GLY A 157 -2.98 8.23 12.05
CA GLY A 157 -3.54 8.50 10.72
C GLY A 157 -3.87 9.98 10.46
N GLN A 158 -3.72 10.84 11.48
CA GLN A 158 -3.98 12.28 11.39
C GLN A 158 -2.86 13.05 10.66
N ASN A 159 -1.64 12.51 10.64
CA ASN A 159 -0.47 13.15 10.05
C ASN A 159 -0.11 12.56 8.68
N GLU A 160 -0.81 11.50 8.26
CA GLU A 160 -0.52 10.69 7.10
C GLU A 160 -1.31 11.11 5.85
N PHE A 161 -2.24 12.07 6.00
CA PHE A 161 -2.84 12.78 4.86
C PHE A 161 -1.92 13.94 4.44
N VAL A 162 -0.98 13.62 3.54
CA VAL A 162 0.10 14.51 3.09
C VAL A 162 -0.05 14.77 1.59
N PRO A 163 -0.59 15.93 1.17
CA PRO A 163 -0.66 16.28 -0.23
C PRO A 163 0.73 16.32 -0.88
N TRP A 164 0.79 15.96 -2.17
CA TRP A 164 2.05 15.99 -2.91
C TRP A 164 2.59 17.42 -3.03
N GLN A 165 3.66 17.68 -2.29
CA GLN A 165 4.47 18.89 -2.47
C GLN A 165 5.36 18.71 -3.70
N LEU A 166 5.23 19.60 -4.68
CA LEU A 166 6.06 19.61 -5.89
C LEU A 166 7.54 19.81 -5.48
N GLY A 167 8.36 18.77 -5.61
CA GLY A 167 9.73 18.69 -5.10
C GLY A 167 10.28 17.26 -5.20
N ALA A 168 11.48 16.96 -4.70
CA ALA A 168 12.11 15.63 -4.80
C ALA A 168 11.47 14.55 -3.88
N VAL A 169 10.16 14.33 -3.99
CA VAL A 169 9.46 13.22 -3.34
C VAL A 169 9.61 11.99 -4.24
N MET A 170 10.52 11.08 -3.88
CA MET A 170 10.82 9.81 -4.57
C MET A 170 10.64 8.62 -3.63
#